data_AF-A0A352BGU3-F1
#
_entry.id   AF-A0A352BGU3-F1
#
_cell.length_a   1.000
_cell.length_b   1.000
_cell.length_c   1.000
_cell.angle_alpha   90.00
_cell.angle_beta   90.00
_cell.angle_gamma   90.00
#
_symmetry.space_group_name_H-M   'P 1'
#
loop_
_entity.id
_entity.type
_entity.pdbx_description
1 polymer ?
#
loop_
_entity_poly.entity_id
_entity_poly.type
_entity_poly.pdbx_seq_one_letter_code
_entity_poly.pdbx_strand_id
1 'polypeptide(L)'
;MTDKKELQYEGDNIIVVQNRFGEKKLITKEQNLILYKELVKHFNKAIYKNVSIGEIGKKLKDTYTIFYNLDCEKQIETINGLLNVLNGSSGGNLTNVGESKNSGVLVLSKTINIPISIINFSPTGFYKKEIKLN
;
A
#
# COMPACT_ATOMS: atom_id res chain seq x y z
N MET A 1 0.83 -26.72 -1.62
CA MET A 1 -0.60 -26.35 -1.63
C MET A 1 -0.87 -25.67 -0.31
N THR A 2 -1.00 -24.34 -0.30
CA THR A 2 -1.32 -23.62 0.93
C THR A 2 -2.82 -23.75 1.13
N ASP A 3 -3.25 -24.46 2.16
CA ASP A 3 -4.65 -24.46 2.60
C ASP A 3 -5.07 -23.01 2.83
N LYS A 4 -5.86 -22.45 1.91
CA LYS A 4 -6.55 -21.19 2.16
C LYS A 4 -7.61 -21.52 3.19
N LYS A 5 -7.32 -21.23 4.47
CA LYS A 5 -8.35 -21.20 5.50
C LYS A 5 -9.48 -20.29 5.01
N GLU A 6 -10.68 -20.84 4.92
CA GLU A 6 -11.87 -20.05 4.61
C GLU A 6 -12.01 -18.93 5.65
N LEU A 7 -12.32 -17.72 5.18
CA LEU A 7 -12.60 -16.59 6.04
C LEU A 7 -13.87 -16.87 6.83
N GLN A 8 -13.86 -16.53 8.11
CA GLN A 8 -15.01 -16.64 8.99
C GLN A 8 -15.62 -15.25 9.20
N TYR A 9 -16.95 -15.19 9.24
CA TYR A 9 -17.68 -13.94 9.27
C TYR A 9 -18.61 -13.86 10.49
N GLU A 10 -18.82 -12.64 10.98
CA GLU A 10 -19.85 -12.29 11.96
C GLU A 10 -20.62 -11.06 11.45
N GLY A 11 -21.77 -11.31 10.83
CA GLY A 11 -22.42 -10.29 9.99
C GLY A 11 -21.49 -9.90 8.83
N ASP A 12 -21.27 -8.60 8.67
CA ASP A 12 -20.38 -8.04 7.64
C ASP A 12 -18.89 -7.99 8.06
N ASN A 13 -18.57 -8.44 9.28
CA ASN A 13 -17.22 -8.36 9.85
C ASN A 13 -16.45 -9.67 9.66
N ILE A 14 -15.12 -9.58 9.64
CA ILE A 14 -14.23 -10.73 9.46
C ILE A 14 -13.61 -11.13 10.80
N ILE A 15 -13.71 -12.41 11.17
CA ILE A 15 -13.11 -12.97 12.39
C ILE A 15 -11.64 -13.32 12.11
N VAL A 16 -10.73 -12.73 12.87
CA VAL A 16 -9.27 -12.92 12.71
C VAL A 16 -8.68 -13.85 13.76
N VAL A 17 -9.21 -13.80 14.98
CA VAL A 17 -8.80 -14.66 16.09
C VAL A 17 -10.04 -15.05 16.88
N GLN A 18 -10.17 -16.33 17.18
CA GLN A 18 -11.10 -16.83 18.18
C GLN A 18 -10.30 -17.60 19.23
N ASN A 19 -10.33 -17.15 20.48
CA ASN A 19 -9.67 -17.88 21.55
C ASN A 19 -10.56 -19.03 22.09
N ARG A 20 -9.98 -19.89 22.93
CA ARG A 20 -10.69 -21.04 23.51
C ARG A 20 -11.86 -20.63 24.43
N PHE A 21 -11.91 -19.38 24.86
CA PHE A 21 -12.97 -18.80 25.68
C PHE A 21 -14.10 -18.19 24.85
N GLY A 22 -14.00 -18.24 23.52
CA GLY A 22 -15.01 -17.72 22.61
C GLY A 22 -14.86 -16.22 22.28
N GLU A 23 -13.84 -15.53 22.80
CA GLU A 23 -13.59 -14.14 22.45
C GLU A 23 -13.10 -14.04 21.00
N LYS A 24 -13.77 -13.19 20.22
CA LYS A 24 -13.48 -12.96 18.82
C LYS A 24 -12.82 -11.60 18.63
N LYS A 25 -11.74 -11.58 17.85
CA LYS A 25 -11.18 -10.34 17.32
C LYS A 25 -11.68 -10.15 15.90
N LEU A 26 -12.40 -9.05 15.68
CA LEU A 26 -13.01 -8.72 14.39
C LEU A 26 -12.21 -7.65 13.67
N ILE A 27 -12.23 -7.70 12.34
CA ILE A 27 -11.98 -6.55 11.47
C ILE A 27 -13.34 -5.99 11.05
N THR A 28 -13.55 -4.71 11.33
CA THR A 28 -14.76 -3.99 10.95
C THR A 28 -14.50 -2.97 9.85
N LYS A 29 -15.56 -2.58 9.14
CA LYS A 29 -15.49 -1.53 8.13
C LYS A 29 -15.03 -0.19 8.72
N GLU A 30 -15.47 0.16 9.92
CA GLU A 30 -15.04 1.39 10.60
C GLU A 30 -13.55 1.41 10.87
N GLN A 31 -12.96 0.30 11.33
CA GLN A 31 -11.52 0.20 11.55
C GLN A 31 -10.74 0.37 10.24
N ASN A 32 -11.22 -0.26 9.17
CA ASN A 32 -10.64 -0.11 7.83
C ASN A 32 -10.73 1.33 7.33
N LEU A 33 -11.84 2.03 7.57
CA LEU A 33 -12.03 3.43 7.19
C LEU A 33 -11.06 4.36 7.92
N ILE A 34 -10.83 4.14 9.21
CA ILE A 34 -9.86 4.91 10.00
C ILE A 34 -8.46 4.71 9.43
N LEU A 35 -8.05 3.46 9.21
CA LEU A 35 -6.75 3.15 8.64
C LEU A 35 -6.58 3.73 7.23
N TYR A 36 -7.61 3.63 6.40
CA TYR A 36 -7.61 4.21 5.06
C TYR A 36 -7.36 5.72 5.10
N LYS A 37 -8.05 6.47 5.96
CA LYS A 37 -7.83 7.92 6.12
C LYS A 37 -6.39 8.25 6.51
N GLU A 38 -5.81 7.50 7.47
CA GLU A 38 -4.42 7.70 7.88
C GLU A 38 -3.42 7.36 6.78
N LEU A 39 -3.69 6.31 5.98
CA LEU A 39 -2.89 5.99 4.81
C LEU A 39 -2.97 7.10 3.76
N VAL A 40 -4.16 7.58 3.39
CA VAL A 40 -4.31 8.68 2.42
C VAL A 40 -3.55 9.93 2.91
N LYS A 41 -3.64 10.27 4.19
CA LYS A 41 -2.86 11.35 4.80
C LYS A 41 -1.36 11.09 4.68
N HIS A 42 -0.91 9.86 4.91
CA HIS A 42 0.49 9.47 4.80
C HIS A 42 1.04 9.65 3.38
N PHE A 43 0.32 9.19 2.35
CA PHE A 43 0.70 9.33 0.94
C PHE A 43 0.78 10.79 0.49
N ASN A 44 0.06 11.69 1.17
CA ASN A 44 0.05 13.14 0.88
C ASN A 44 1.09 13.95 1.68
N LYS A 45 2.00 13.29 2.42
CA LYS A 45 3.10 13.99 3.09
C LYS A 45 4.06 14.63 2.07
N ALA A 46 4.66 15.75 2.47
CA ALA A 46 5.58 16.52 1.63
C ALA A 46 6.78 15.70 1.11
N ILE A 47 7.23 14.69 1.87
CA ILE A 47 8.31 13.78 1.48
C ILE A 47 8.01 13.00 0.18
N TYR A 48 6.74 12.83 -0.18
CA TYR A 48 6.33 12.11 -1.38
C TYR A 48 6.03 13.02 -2.57
N LYS A 49 6.17 14.35 -2.44
CA LYS A 49 5.71 15.33 -3.45
C LYS A 49 6.23 15.09 -4.87
N ASN A 50 7.46 14.60 -4.98
CA ASN A 50 8.18 14.45 -6.26
C ASN A 50 8.47 12.98 -6.64
N VAL A 51 7.75 12.03 -6.03
CA VAL A 51 7.86 10.60 -6.36
C VAL A 51 6.47 10.03 -6.67
N SER A 52 6.43 8.88 -7.34
CA SER A 52 5.18 8.22 -7.78
C SER A 52 4.14 8.06 -6.67
N ILE A 53 4.57 7.87 -5.43
CA ILE A 53 3.70 7.76 -4.25
C ILE A 53 2.85 9.02 -4.07
N GLY A 54 3.41 10.21 -4.29
CA GLY A 54 2.66 11.47 -4.12
C GLY A 54 1.59 11.69 -5.18
N GLU A 55 1.78 11.16 -6.40
CA GLU A 55 0.76 11.21 -7.45
C GLU A 55 -0.44 10.35 -7.09
N ILE A 56 -0.19 9.16 -6.55
CA ILE A 56 -1.24 8.27 -6.03
C ILE A 56 -1.96 8.94 -4.87
N GLY A 57 -1.21 9.55 -3.93
CA GLY A 57 -1.79 10.28 -2.80
C GLY A 57 -2.81 11.34 -3.21
N LYS A 58 -2.54 12.08 -4.29
CA LYS A 58 -3.49 13.08 -4.82
C LYS A 58 -4.80 12.45 -5.27
N LYS A 59 -4.73 11.36 -6.04
CA LYS A 59 -5.92 10.67 -6.57
C LYS A 59 -6.75 10.03 -5.45
N LEU A 60 -6.10 9.49 -4.43
CA LEU A 60 -6.79 8.86 -3.29
C LEU A 60 -7.65 9.81 -2.45
N LYS A 61 -7.50 11.13 -2.59
CA LYS A 61 -8.35 12.09 -1.86
C LYS A 61 -9.82 11.97 -2.27
N ASP A 62 -10.07 11.65 -3.53
CA ASP A 62 -11.42 11.66 -4.11
C ASP A 62 -12.09 10.27 -4.07
N THR A 63 -11.39 9.26 -3.56
CA THR A 63 -11.86 7.85 -3.58
C THR A 63 -12.48 7.39 -2.26
N TYR A 64 -12.58 8.27 -1.25
CA TYR A 64 -13.14 7.91 0.06
C TYR A 64 -14.55 7.31 -0.04
N THR A 65 -15.43 7.96 -0.82
CA THR A 65 -16.81 7.48 -1.01
C THR A 65 -16.85 6.10 -1.67
N ILE A 66 -15.93 5.84 -2.62
CA ILE A 66 -15.81 4.53 -3.26
C ILE A 66 -15.40 3.49 -2.22
N PHE A 67 -14.35 3.77 -1.45
CA PHE A 67 -13.84 2.88 -0.41
C PHE A 67 -14.88 2.60 0.70
N TYR A 68 -15.65 3.61 1.09
CA TYR A 68 -16.72 3.49 2.10
C TYR A 68 -17.80 2.48 1.69
N ASN A 69 -18.14 2.47 0.40
CA ASN A 69 -19.16 1.59 -0.15
C ASN A 69 -18.67 0.16 -0.42
N LEU A 70 -17.38 -0.13 -0.28
CA LEU A 70 -16.85 -1.49 -0.42
C LEU A 70 -17.29 -2.39 0.74
N ASP A 71 -17.40 -3.68 0.47
CA ASP A 71 -17.48 -4.71 1.51
C ASP A 71 -16.16 -4.81 2.31
N CYS A 72 -16.21 -5.44 3.48
CA CYS A 72 -15.06 -5.49 4.40
C CYS A 72 -13.84 -6.17 3.75
N GLU A 73 -14.06 -7.19 2.92
CA GLU A 73 -13.00 -7.92 2.22
C GLU A 73 -12.28 -7.04 1.20
N LYS A 74 -13.02 -6.35 0.31
CA LYS A 74 -12.44 -5.42 -0.67
C LYS A 74 -11.77 -4.22 -0.02
N GLN A 75 -12.24 -3.79 1.15
CA GLN A 75 -11.54 -2.77 1.94
C GLN A 75 -10.16 -3.27 2.40
N ILE A 76 -10.08 -4.50 2.92
CA ILE A 76 -8.80 -5.12 3.33
C ILE A 76 -7.88 -5.30 2.12
N GLU A 77 -8.39 -5.78 0.99
CA GLU A 77 -7.60 -5.91 -0.24
C GLU A 77 -7.01 -4.57 -0.68
N THR A 78 -7.81 -3.50 -0.64
CA THR A 78 -7.37 -2.15 -0.99
C THR A 78 -6.30 -1.64 -0.02
N ILE A 79 -6.50 -1.84 1.29
CA ILE A 79 -5.52 -1.48 2.31
C ILE A 79 -4.21 -2.23 2.10
N ASN A 80 -4.26 -3.54 1.81
CA ASN A 80 -3.08 -4.33 1.51
C ASN A 80 -2.38 -3.81 0.24
N GLY A 81 -3.14 -3.43 -0.79
CA GLY A 81 -2.63 -2.73 -1.97
C GLY A 81 -1.85 -1.46 -1.61
N LEU A 82 -2.40 -0.61 -0.75
CA LEU A 82 -1.72 0.61 -0.30
C LEU A 82 -0.43 0.31 0.48
N LEU A 83 -0.44 -0.68 1.37
CA LEU A 83 0.74 -1.10 2.11
C LEU A 83 1.85 -1.63 1.19
N ASN A 84 1.49 -2.37 0.13
CA ASN A 84 2.45 -2.84 -0.88
C ASN A 84 3.09 -1.68 -1.65
N VAL A 85 2.35 -0.61 -1.93
CA VAL A 85 2.92 0.60 -2.52
C VAL A 85 3.95 1.24 -1.60
N LEU A 86 3.64 1.36 -0.30
CA LEU A 86 4.56 1.94 0.69
C LEU A 86 5.82 1.10 0.89
N ASN A 87 5.70 -0.23 0.85
CA ASN A 87 6.82 -1.15 1.05
C ASN A 87 7.75 -1.28 -0.17
N GLY A 88 7.40 -0.67 -1.32
CA GLY A 88 8.27 -0.58 -2.49
C GLY A 88 8.56 -1.91 -3.20
N SER A 89 7.77 -2.95 -2.94
CA SER A 89 8.07 -4.32 -3.37
C SER A 89 7.75 -4.60 -4.85
N SER A 90 6.67 -4.04 -5.39
CA SER A 90 6.25 -4.24 -6.79
C SER A 90 5.03 -3.40 -7.20
N GLY A 91 4.73 -2.32 -6.47
CA GLY A 91 3.44 -1.64 -6.53
C GLY A 91 2.31 -2.43 -5.87
N GLY A 92 1.09 -1.89 -5.93
CA GLY A 92 -0.09 -2.43 -5.27
C GLY A 92 -1.36 -2.34 -6.11
N ASN A 93 -2.26 -3.31 -5.92
CA ASN A 93 -3.54 -3.34 -6.61
C ASN A 93 -4.55 -2.42 -5.92
N LEU A 94 -4.98 -1.37 -6.62
CA LEU A 94 -5.94 -0.38 -6.13
C LEU A 94 -7.20 -0.29 -7.03
N THR A 95 -7.51 -1.33 -7.80
CA THR A 95 -8.66 -1.35 -8.72
C THR A 95 -10.00 -1.16 -8.02
N ASN A 96 -10.12 -1.62 -6.77
CA ASN A 96 -11.34 -1.49 -5.96
C ASN A 96 -11.71 -0.02 -5.66
N VAL A 97 -10.77 0.92 -5.81
CA VAL A 97 -11.00 2.37 -5.68
C VAL A 97 -10.83 3.13 -6.99
N GLY A 98 -10.85 2.42 -8.13
CA GLY A 98 -10.76 3.02 -9.46
C GLY A 98 -9.35 3.30 -9.98
N GLU A 99 -8.32 2.88 -9.25
CA GLU A 99 -6.91 3.03 -9.66
C GLU A 99 -6.38 1.80 -10.40
N SER A 100 -5.10 1.82 -10.77
CA SER A 100 -4.48 0.71 -11.50
C SER A 100 -4.14 -0.49 -10.60
N LYS A 101 -4.05 -1.67 -11.21
CA LYS A 101 -3.54 -2.90 -10.57
C LYS A 101 -2.06 -2.81 -10.17
N ASN A 102 -1.30 -1.95 -10.85
CA ASN A 102 0.14 -1.80 -10.70
C ASN A 102 0.47 -0.41 -10.13
N SER A 103 -0.38 0.10 -9.23
CA SER A 103 -0.21 1.45 -8.69
C SER A 103 1.10 1.51 -7.93
N GLY A 104 1.88 2.58 -8.10
CA GLY A 104 3.15 2.76 -7.39
C GLY A 104 4.36 2.07 -8.02
N VAL A 105 4.18 1.34 -9.13
CA VAL A 105 5.30 0.81 -9.90
C VAL A 105 6.10 1.96 -10.52
N LEU A 106 7.40 1.99 -10.25
CA LEU A 106 8.34 2.87 -10.94
C LEU A 106 8.86 2.14 -12.18
N VAL A 107 8.64 2.74 -13.35
CA VAL A 107 9.17 2.24 -14.62
C VAL A 107 10.30 3.17 -15.07
N LEU A 108 11.44 2.58 -15.41
CA LEU A 108 12.59 3.28 -15.97
C LEU A 108 12.77 2.87 -17.43
N SER A 109 13.08 3.84 -18.27
CA SER A 109 13.50 3.59 -19.65
C SER A 109 14.80 2.78 -19.66
N LYS A 110 14.93 1.84 -20.62
CA LYS A 110 16.21 1.15 -20.88
C LYS A 110 17.28 2.11 -21.39
N THR A 111 16.86 3.22 -22.01
CA THR A 111 17.73 4.28 -22.50
C THR A 111 17.69 5.44 -21.52
N ILE A 112 18.80 5.69 -20.83
CA ILE A 112 18.96 6.77 -19.87
C ILE A 112 19.93 7.80 -20.46
N ASN A 113 19.39 8.92 -20.94
CA ASN A 113 20.18 9.99 -21.56
C ASN A 113 20.41 11.17 -20.60
N ILE A 114 20.46 10.88 -19.30
CA ILE A 114 20.73 11.85 -18.25
C ILE A 114 21.92 11.37 -17.41
N PRO A 115 22.73 12.26 -16.83
CA PRO A 115 23.79 11.87 -15.92
C PRO A 115 23.23 11.06 -14.75
N ILE A 116 23.78 9.87 -14.52
CA ILE A 116 23.38 9.01 -13.40
C ILE A 116 24.59 8.63 -12.56
N SER A 117 24.37 8.43 -11.26
CA SER A 117 25.38 7.93 -10.33
C SER A 117 24.88 6.64 -9.68
N ILE A 118 25.77 5.67 -9.51
CA ILE A 118 25.55 4.53 -8.62
C ILE A 118 25.96 4.94 -7.21
N ILE A 119 25.06 4.81 -6.25
CA ILE A 119 25.36 5.05 -4.83
C ILE A 119 25.40 3.71 -4.11
N ASN A 120 26.60 3.32 -3.68
CA ASN A 120 26.79 2.13 -2.86
C ASN A 120 26.80 2.53 -1.39
N PHE A 121 25.86 1.99 -0.61
CA PHE A 121 25.81 2.15 0.84
C PHE A 121 26.46 0.94 1.53
N SER A 122 27.20 1.18 2.62
CA SER A 122 27.63 0.10 3.52
C SER A 122 26.40 -0.62 4.14
N PRO A 123 26.54 -1.84 4.67
CA PRO A 123 25.43 -2.57 5.29
C PRO A 123 24.72 -1.79 6.40
N THR A 124 25.45 -0.93 7.12
CA THR A 124 24.91 -0.07 8.20
C THR A 124 24.39 1.28 7.69
N GLY A 125 24.56 1.60 6.41
CA GLY A 125 24.16 2.88 5.81
C GLY A 125 25.06 4.08 6.14
N PHE A 126 26.06 3.95 7.02
CA PHE A 126 26.90 5.08 7.46
C PHE A 126 27.89 5.58 6.40
N TYR A 127 28.43 4.67 5.59
CA TYR A 127 29.37 5.01 4.53
C TYR A 127 28.69 4.93 3.18
N LYS A 128 28.98 5.91 2.32
CA LYS A 128 28.53 5.95 0.93
C LYS A 128 29.71 6.09 -0.02
N LYS A 129 29.67 5.37 -1.14
CA LYS A 129 30.55 5.56 -2.29
C LYS A 129 29.71 5.89 -3.51
N GLU A 130 29.94 7.05 -4.10
CA GLU A 130 29.29 7.47 -5.33
C GLU A 130 30.19 7.17 -6.53
N ILE A 131 29.62 6.57 -7.58
CA ILE A 131 30.27 6.30 -8.86
C ILE A 131 29.45 7.01 -9.92
N LYS A 132 30.00 8.07 -10.51
CA LYS A 132 29.37 8.77 -11.64
C LYS A 132 29.51 7.93 -12.90
N LEU A 133 28.41 7.67 -13.59
CA LEU A 133 28.39 7.05 -14.90
C LEU A 133 28.26 8.19 -15.91
N ASN A 134 29.39 8.53 -16.51
CA ASN A 134 29.47 9.54 -17.58
C ASN A 134 28.95 8.96 -18.89
#